data_AF-A0AAV4IYW5-F1
#
_entry.id   AF-A0AAV4IYW5-F1
#
_cell.length_a   1.000
_cell.length_b   1.000
_cell.length_c   1.000
_cell.angle_alpha   90.00
_cell.angle_beta   90.00
_cell.angle_gamma   90.00
#
_symmetry.space_group_name_H-M   'P 1'
#
loop_
_entity.id
_entity.type
_entity.pdbx_description
1 polymer ?
#
loop_
_entity_poly.entity_id
_entity_poly.type
_entity_poly.pdbx_seq_one_letter_code
_entity_poly.pdbx_strand_id
1 'polypeptide(L)'
;MEDLHRGDKKRSSGSCAVRRPYKRAATSQKTGETPISLTILEARWRLFDHVLRQSQAINTPPNVAMTKYFKTEGSKQRGRPKTSIVTTLRRDLKSHNNDHWPTGLHSINDLYHLRDIAQNRSDWKHLTTAIYRSAEAETSVDVAADGH
;
A
#
# COMPACT_ATOMS: atom_id res chain seq x y z
N MET A 1 55.05 34.80 -29.68
CA MET A 1 53.98 33.82 -30.00
C MET A 1 53.68 33.09 -28.72
N GLU A 2 52.80 33.62 -27.85
CA GLU A 2 51.34 33.73 -28.08
C GLU A 2 50.81 32.33 -28.45
N ASP A 3 49.99 31.64 -27.65
CA ASP A 3 48.71 32.10 -27.13
C ASP A 3 48.27 31.41 -25.82
N LEU A 4 47.54 32.19 -25.02
CA LEU A 4 46.72 31.77 -23.90
C LEU A 4 45.39 31.12 -24.34
N HIS A 5 44.77 30.39 -23.40
CA HIS A 5 43.32 30.15 -23.19
C HIS A 5 42.73 28.79 -23.61
N ARG A 6 42.48 27.92 -22.63
CA ARG A 6 41.15 27.82 -21.98
C ARG A 6 41.19 26.80 -20.86
N GLY A 7 41.02 27.27 -19.63
CA GLY A 7 40.36 26.46 -18.60
C GLY A 7 38.90 26.23 -19.00
N ASP A 8 38.29 25.16 -18.51
CA ASP A 8 37.36 25.32 -17.39
C ASP A 8 36.89 23.98 -16.82
N LYS A 9 36.70 24.03 -15.50
CA LYS A 9 36.02 23.11 -14.58
C LYS A 9 35.09 22.06 -15.20
N LYS A 10 35.32 20.78 -14.87
CA LYS A 10 34.23 19.79 -14.75
C LYS A 10 33.32 20.24 -13.61
N ARG A 11 32.28 20.99 -13.96
CA ARG A 11 31.22 21.44 -13.06
C ARG A 11 30.36 20.26 -12.61
N SER A 12 30.09 20.32 -11.30
CA SER A 12 28.85 19.97 -10.61
C SER A 12 28.32 18.54 -10.75
N SER A 13 28.48 17.81 -9.64
CA SER A 13 27.35 17.25 -8.89
C SER A 13 26.05 17.13 -9.69
N GLY A 14 25.84 15.96 -10.30
CA GLY A 14 24.50 15.48 -10.57
C GLY A 14 23.79 15.33 -9.23
N SER A 15 23.19 16.42 -8.77
CA SER A 15 22.22 16.43 -7.68
C SER A 15 21.13 15.46 -8.11
N CYS A 16 21.21 14.22 -7.59
CA CYS A 16 20.14 13.26 -7.72
C CYS A 16 18.96 13.93 -7.06
N ALA A 17 18.05 14.47 -7.87
CA ALA A 17 16.88 15.17 -7.40
C ALA A 17 16.19 14.25 -6.40
N VAL A 18 16.36 14.55 -5.10
CA VAL A 18 15.60 13.96 -4.03
C VAL A 18 14.17 14.25 -4.43
N ARG A 19 13.47 13.23 -4.91
CA ARG A 19 12.04 13.32 -5.19
C ARG A 19 11.43 13.69 -3.85
N ARG A 20 11.15 14.99 -3.65
CA ARG A 20 10.42 15.45 -2.49
C ARG A 20 9.11 14.66 -2.52
N PRO A 21 8.77 13.89 -1.48
CA PRO A 21 7.47 13.28 -1.42
C PRO A 21 6.47 14.42 -1.57
N TYR A 22 5.63 14.33 -2.61
CA TYR A 22 4.52 15.25 -2.78
C TYR A 22 3.71 15.20 -1.46
N LYS A 23 3.75 16.29 -0.67
CA LYS A 23 2.95 16.43 0.56
C LYS A 23 1.48 16.35 0.15
N ARG A 24 0.79 15.30 0.59
CA ARG A 24 -0.60 14.98 0.23
C ARG A 24 -1.66 15.74 1.04
N ALA A 25 -1.27 16.47 2.08
CA ALA A 25 -2.15 16.79 3.20
C ALA A 25 -3.03 18.06 3.06
N ALA A 26 -2.67 19.03 2.22
CA ALA A 26 -3.22 20.38 2.37
C ALA A 26 -4.53 20.69 1.61
N THR A 27 -5.00 19.83 0.70
CA THR A 27 -6.17 20.17 -0.14
C THR A 27 -7.49 19.67 0.42
N SER A 28 -7.56 18.46 0.98
CA SER A 28 -8.81 17.83 1.44
C SER A 28 -9.51 18.64 2.54
N GLN A 29 -8.74 19.21 3.45
CA GLN A 29 -9.27 20.01 4.57
C GLN A 29 -9.89 21.34 4.12
N LYS A 30 -9.47 21.88 2.97
CA LYS A 30 -9.98 23.15 2.44
C LYS A 30 -11.33 22.98 1.76
N THR A 31 -11.57 21.83 1.15
CA THR A 31 -12.81 21.51 0.42
C THR A 31 -13.84 20.78 1.29
N GLY A 32 -13.45 20.26 2.46
CA GLY A 32 -14.32 19.40 3.28
C GLY A 32 -14.62 18.05 2.63
N GLU A 33 -13.87 17.69 1.58
CA GLU A 33 -14.06 16.47 0.81
C GLU A 33 -13.23 15.32 1.39
N THR A 34 -13.79 14.11 1.34
CA THR A 34 -13.05 12.90 1.72
C THR A 34 -11.84 12.71 0.81
N PRO A 35 -10.63 12.52 1.35
CA PRO A 35 -9.44 12.32 0.53
C PRO A 35 -9.58 11.07 -0.35
N ILE A 36 -9.22 11.20 -1.63
CA ILE A 36 -9.33 10.13 -2.63
C ILE A 36 -8.61 8.83 -2.23
N SER A 37 -7.58 8.92 -1.39
CA SER A 37 -6.87 7.76 -0.84
C SER A 37 -7.79 6.85 -0.03
N LEU A 38 -8.72 7.42 0.74
CA LEU A 38 -9.69 6.66 1.54
C LEU A 38 -10.71 5.95 0.65
N THR A 39 -11.20 6.63 -0.39
CA THR A 39 -12.11 6.02 -1.38
C THR A 39 -11.44 4.85 -2.11
N ILE A 40 -10.16 5.01 -2.50
CA ILE A 40 -9.39 3.94 -3.14
C ILE A 40 -9.17 2.77 -2.17
N LEU A 41 -8.93 3.04 -0.88
CA LEU A 41 -8.78 2.02 0.15
C LEU A 41 -10.08 1.21 0.28
N GLU A 42 -11.23 1.87 0.42
CA GLU A 42 -12.53 1.20 0.54
C GLU A 42 -12.82 0.33 -0.68
N ALA A 43 -12.68 0.88 -1.89
CA ALA A 43 -12.93 0.15 -3.13
C ALA A 43 -12.03 -1.09 -3.26
N ARG A 44 -10.76 -0.99 -2.83
CA ARG A 44 -9.81 -2.09 -2.83
C ARG A 44 -10.24 -3.21 -1.90
N TRP A 45 -10.58 -2.89 -0.65
CA TRP A 45 -11.02 -3.89 0.32
C TRP A 45 -12.37 -4.51 -0.05
N ARG A 46 -13.27 -3.75 -0.68
CA ARG A 46 -14.52 -4.27 -1.23
C ARG A 46 -14.32 -5.23 -2.39
N LEU A 47 -13.40 -4.93 -3.32
CA LEU A 47 -13.03 -5.86 -4.38
C LEU A 47 -12.39 -7.12 -3.81
N PHE A 48 -11.52 -6.95 -2.82
CA PHE A 48 -10.79 -8.04 -2.21
C PHE A 48 -11.72 -9.00 -1.44
N ASP A 49 -12.69 -8.46 -0.71
CA ASP A 49 -13.78 -9.23 -0.10
C ASP A 49 -14.46 -10.14 -1.12
N HIS A 50 -14.83 -9.59 -2.29
CA HIS A 50 -15.49 -10.36 -3.32
C HIS A 50 -14.61 -11.51 -3.84
N VAL A 51 -13.32 -11.25 -4.05
CA VAL A 51 -12.35 -12.28 -4.47
C VAL A 51 -12.21 -13.38 -3.42
N LEU A 52 -12.12 -13.03 -2.14
CA LEU A 52 -11.97 -14.00 -1.05
C LEU A 52 -13.23 -14.83 -0.81
N ARG A 53 -14.41 -14.22 -0.96
CA ARG A 53 -15.70 -14.91 -0.81
C ARG A 53 -15.95 -15.94 -1.91
N GLN A 54 -15.44 -15.72 -3.12
CA GLN A 54 -15.58 -16.68 -4.22
C GLN A 54 -14.91 -18.01 -3.86
N SER A 55 -15.67 -19.12 -3.88
CA SER A 55 -15.19 -20.47 -3.57
C SER A 55 -13.84 -20.77 -4.22
N GLN A 56 -12.90 -21.34 -3.44
CA GLN A 56 -11.56 -21.70 -3.90
C GLN A 56 -11.61 -22.72 -5.05
N ALA A 57 -12.68 -23.50 -5.14
CA ALA A 57 -12.92 -24.44 -6.22
C ALA A 57 -13.08 -23.74 -7.58
N ILE A 58 -13.45 -22.45 -7.58
CA ILE A 58 -13.52 -21.63 -8.77
C ILE A 58 -12.11 -21.08 -9.02
N ASN A 59 -11.46 -21.58 -10.06
CA ASN A 59 -10.15 -21.13 -10.55
C ASN A 59 -10.24 -19.72 -11.17
N THR A 60 -10.66 -18.73 -10.39
CA THR A 60 -10.71 -17.35 -10.87
C THR A 60 -9.28 -16.79 -10.99
N PRO A 61 -9.02 -15.97 -12.02
CA PRO A 61 -7.69 -15.40 -12.23
C PRO A 61 -7.08 -14.71 -10.98
N PRO A 62 -7.85 -13.99 -10.13
CA PRO A 62 -7.33 -13.40 -8.90
C PRO A 62 -6.85 -14.44 -7.87
N ASN A 63 -7.62 -15.50 -7.64
CA ASN A 63 -7.28 -16.57 -6.69
C ASN A 63 -6.02 -17.33 -7.15
N VAL A 64 -5.91 -17.61 -8.44
CA VAL A 64 -4.72 -18.23 -9.04
C VAL A 64 -3.50 -17.31 -8.91
N ALA A 65 -3.66 -16.01 -9.18
CA ALA A 65 -2.59 -15.03 -9.07
C ALA A 65 -2.06 -14.91 -7.63
N MET A 66 -2.96 -14.91 -6.63
CA MET A 66 -2.58 -14.88 -5.21
C MET A 66 -1.88 -16.15 -4.77
N THR A 67 -2.42 -17.31 -5.13
CA THR A 67 -1.79 -18.60 -4.82
C THR A 67 -0.39 -18.68 -5.44
N LYS A 68 -0.24 -18.22 -6.68
CA LYS A 68 1.05 -18.15 -7.37
C LYS A 68 2.01 -17.18 -6.67
N TYR A 69 1.53 -16.02 -6.22
CA TYR A 69 2.34 -15.04 -5.50
C TYR A 69 3.02 -15.69 -4.28
N PHE A 70 2.24 -16.28 -3.37
CA PHE A 70 2.77 -16.93 -2.16
C PHE A 70 3.65 -18.16 -2.45
N LYS A 71 3.32 -18.95 -3.48
CA LYS A 71 4.18 -20.08 -3.90
C LYS A 71 5.54 -19.64 -4.44
N THR A 72 5.64 -18.43 -5.00
CA THR A 72 6.89 -17.90 -5.59
C THR A 72 7.73 -17.04 -4.65
N GLU A 73 7.29 -16.79 -3.40
CA GLU A 73 7.97 -15.87 -2.46
C GLU A 73 9.37 -16.31 -1.98
N GLY A 74 9.89 -17.48 -2.39
CA GLY A 74 11.29 -17.85 -2.20
C GLY A 74 12.20 -17.63 -3.42
N SER A 75 11.63 -17.32 -4.59
CA SER A 75 12.40 -17.12 -5.81
C SER A 75 12.92 -15.68 -5.86
N LYS A 76 14.25 -15.49 -5.89
CA LYS A 76 14.86 -14.17 -6.10
C LYS A 76 14.45 -13.66 -7.48
N GLN A 77 13.39 -12.87 -7.54
CA GLN A 77 12.96 -12.21 -8.78
C GLN A 77 13.97 -11.11 -9.10
N ARG A 78 14.61 -11.20 -10.27
CA ARG A 78 15.53 -10.16 -10.76
C ARG A 78 14.71 -8.93 -11.18
N GLY A 79 15.11 -7.74 -10.71
CA GLY A 79 14.48 -6.47 -11.09
C GLY A 79 13.62 -5.83 -10.00
N ARG A 80 12.76 -4.88 -10.37
CA ARG A 80 11.89 -4.16 -9.43
C ARG A 80 10.90 -5.15 -8.79
N PRO A 81 10.74 -5.14 -7.45
CA PRO A 81 9.72 -5.94 -6.78
C PRO A 81 8.34 -5.68 -7.40
N LYS A 82 7.62 -6.75 -7.72
CA LYS A 82 6.26 -6.63 -8.28
C LYS A 82 5.37 -5.96 -7.25
N THR A 83 4.80 -4.80 -7.60
CA THR A 83 3.72 -4.18 -6.84
C THR A 83 2.44 -4.99 -7.08
N SER A 84 2.26 -6.05 -6.30
CA SER A 84 1.06 -6.88 -6.35
C SER A 84 0.00 -6.34 -5.38
N ILE A 85 -1.26 -6.69 -5.61
CA ILE A 85 -2.36 -6.43 -4.66
C ILE A 85 -1.97 -6.87 -3.24
N VAL A 86 -1.28 -8.01 -3.09
CA VAL A 86 -0.80 -8.52 -1.80
C VAL A 86 0.15 -7.55 -1.11
N THR A 87 1.12 -6.96 -1.82
CA THR A 87 2.04 -5.98 -1.21
C THR A 87 1.34 -4.72 -0.71
N THR A 88 0.27 -4.32 -1.39
CA THR A 88 -0.54 -3.16 -1.00
C THR A 88 -1.39 -3.50 0.21
N LEU A 89 -2.05 -4.67 0.22
CA LEU A 89 -2.84 -5.14 1.37
C LEU A 89 -1.99 -5.36 2.62
N ARG A 90 -0.75 -5.85 2.47
CA ARG A 90 0.21 -5.95 3.59
C ARG A 90 0.46 -4.58 4.25
N ARG A 91 0.57 -3.52 3.44
CA ARG A 91 0.76 -2.16 3.96
C ARG A 91 -0.49 -1.68 4.70
N ASP A 92 -1.66 -1.90 4.10
CA ASP A 92 -2.94 -1.52 4.70
C ASP A 92 -3.16 -2.25 6.04
N LEU A 93 -2.83 -3.55 6.13
CA LEU A 93 -2.90 -4.33 7.38
C LEU A 93 -1.85 -3.89 8.39
N LYS A 94 -0.61 -3.61 7.97
CA LYS A 94 0.47 -3.16 8.87
C LYS A 94 0.12 -1.82 9.55
N SER A 95 -0.60 -0.96 8.85
CA SER A 95 -1.05 0.34 9.37
C SER A 95 -2.08 0.17 10.50
N HIS A 96 -2.70 -1.01 10.57
CA HIS A 96 -3.64 -1.40 11.60
C HIS A 96 -2.98 -2.37 12.58
N ASN A 97 -2.46 -1.85 13.70
CA ASN A 97 -1.88 -2.68 14.75
C ASN A 97 -2.97 -3.14 15.72
N ASN A 98 -3.46 -4.37 15.57
CA ASN A 98 -4.46 -4.94 16.46
C ASN A 98 -4.20 -6.43 16.64
N ASP A 99 -4.07 -6.88 17.89
CA ASP A 99 -3.70 -8.26 18.25
C ASP A 99 -4.74 -9.29 17.80
N HIS A 100 -5.98 -8.86 17.54
CA HIS A 100 -7.09 -9.74 17.18
C HIS A 100 -7.09 -10.20 15.72
N TRP A 101 -6.31 -9.56 14.84
CA TRP A 101 -6.37 -9.79 13.40
C TRP A 101 -4.99 -10.19 12.85
N PRO A 102 -4.92 -10.92 11.72
CA PRO A 102 -3.64 -11.32 11.15
C PRO A 102 -2.79 -10.08 10.88
N THR A 103 -1.67 -9.98 11.59
CA THR A 103 -0.71 -8.86 11.58
C THR A 103 0.01 -8.71 10.24
N GLY A 104 -0.19 -9.65 9.31
CA GLY A 104 0.24 -9.53 7.91
C GLY A 104 -0.22 -10.69 7.03
N LEU A 105 -0.11 -10.51 5.72
CA LEU A 105 -0.29 -11.57 4.72
C LEU A 105 1.09 -12.14 4.31
N HIS A 106 1.80 -12.85 5.19
CA HIS A 106 3.14 -13.36 4.86
C HIS A 106 3.10 -14.73 4.19
N SER A 107 2.17 -15.57 4.62
CA SER A 107 2.03 -16.95 4.15
C SER A 107 0.70 -17.18 3.44
N ILE A 108 0.61 -18.31 2.73
CA ILE A 108 -0.66 -18.81 2.22
C ILE A 108 -1.64 -19.18 3.35
N ASN A 109 -1.14 -19.56 4.52
CA ASN A 109 -1.98 -19.81 5.69
C ASN A 109 -2.67 -18.54 6.17
N ASP A 110 -1.94 -17.42 6.21
CA ASP A 110 -2.52 -16.10 6.56
C ASP A 110 -3.64 -15.71 5.59
N LEU A 111 -3.49 -16.08 4.32
CA LEU A 111 -4.54 -15.92 3.32
C LEU A 111 -5.78 -16.77 3.62
N TYR A 112 -5.61 -18.03 4.05
CA TYR A 112 -6.74 -18.87 4.45
C TYR A 112 -7.45 -18.33 5.68
N HIS A 113 -6.71 -17.90 6.71
CA HIS A 113 -7.30 -17.23 7.88
C HIS A 113 -8.09 -15.97 7.48
N LEU A 114 -7.52 -15.14 6.61
CA LEU A 114 -8.19 -13.94 6.12
C LEU A 114 -9.45 -14.26 5.31
N ARG A 115 -9.44 -15.38 4.59
CA ARG A 115 -10.58 -15.87 3.83
C ARG A 115 -11.70 -16.36 4.76
N ASP A 116 -11.37 -17.03 5.86
CA ASP A 116 -12.35 -17.45 6.86
C ASP A 116 -13.03 -16.23 7.52
N ILE A 117 -12.25 -15.20 7.86
CA ILE A 117 -12.78 -13.91 8.32
C ILE A 117 -13.67 -13.28 7.26
N ALA A 118 -13.25 -13.30 5.98
CA ALA A 118 -14.03 -12.76 4.88
C ALA A 118 -15.36 -13.50 4.70
N GLN A 119 -15.48 -14.79 5.01
CA GLN A 119 -16.78 -15.47 4.95
C GLN A 119 -17.77 -14.84 5.93
N ASN A 120 -17.32 -14.47 7.13
CA ASN A 120 -18.16 -13.74 8.08
C ASN A 120 -18.28 -12.25 7.71
N ARG A 121 -19.50 -11.82 7.36
CA ARG A 121 -19.75 -10.43 6.96
C ARG A 121 -19.61 -9.44 8.11
N SER A 122 -19.89 -9.82 9.35
CA SER A 122 -19.69 -8.92 10.51
C SER A 122 -18.20 -8.67 10.72
N ASP A 123 -17.42 -9.75 10.77
CA ASP A 123 -16.01 -9.70 11.11
C ASP A 123 -15.23 -8.96 10.03
N TRP A 124 -15.57 -9.20 8.76
CA TRP A 124 -15.02 -8.44 7.65
C TRP A 124 -15.33 -6.94 7.73
N LYS A 125 -16.55 -6.57 8.10
CA LYS A 125 -16.91 -5.16 8.32
C LYS A 125 -16.11 -4.56 9.47
N HIS A 126 -15.98 -5.27 10.59
CA HIS A 126 -15.16 -4.80 11.72
C HIS A 126 -13.71 -4.57 11.32
N LEU A 127 -13.10 -5.52 10.60
CA LEU A 127 -11.73 -5.40 10.09
C LEU A 127 -11.58 -4.18 9.16
N THR A 128 -12.43 -4.07 8.14
CA THR A 128 -12.34 -2.98 7.16
C THR A 128 -12.60 -1.61 7.76
N THR A 129 -13.56 -1.48 8.70
CA THR A 129 -13.79 -0.24 9.44
C THR A 129 -12.59 0.14 10.30
N ALA A 130 -11.91 -0.84 10.92
CA ALA A 130 -10.74 -0.57 11.74
C ALA A 130 -9.55 -0.09 10.89
N ILE A 131 -9.32 -0.70 9.72
CA ILE A 131 -8.31 -0.26 8.75
C ILE A 131 -8.61 1.16 8.24
N TYR A 132 -9.88 1.44 7.95
CA TYR A 132 -10.30 2.78 7.52
C TYR A 132 -10.02 3.83 8.59
N ARG A 133 -10.37 3.54 9.86
CA ARG A 133 -10.08 4.43 11.00
C ARG A 133 -8.59 4.67 11.20
N SER A 134 -7.75 3.65 11.06
CA SER A 134 -6.29 3.85 11.12
C SER A 134 -5.79 4.75 9.99
N ALA A 135 -6.33 4.59 8.78
CA ALA A 135 -5.95 5.42 7.63
C ALA A 135 -6.43 6.89 7.78
N GLU A 136 -7.63 7.11 8.35
CA GLU A 136 -8.11 8.45 8.69
C GLU A 136 -7.22 9.13 9.73
N ALA A 137 -6.77 8.39 10.75
CA ALA A 137 -5.88 8.90 11.78
C ALA A 137 -4.54 9.35 11.17
N GLU A 138 -3.93 8.54 10.29
CA GLU A 138 -2.70 8.91 9.59
C GLU A 138 -2.86 10.21 8.80
N THR A 139 -3.99 10.39 8.09
CA THR A 139 -4.25 11.63 7.35
C THR A 139 -4.43 12.86 8.24
N SER A 140 -4.76 12.67 9.52
CA SER A 140 -4.96 13.77 10.48
C SER A 140 -3.65 14.20 11.16
N VAL A 141 -2.71 13.29 11.39
CA VAL A 141 -1.43 13.57 12.09
C VAL A 141 -0.47 14.40 11.24
N ASP A 142 -0.47 14.21 9.91
CA ASP A 142 0.38 14.99 8.98
C ASP A 142 0.07 16.49 8.98
N VAL A 143 -1.04 16.91 9.58
CA VAL A 143 -1.53 18.31 9.61
C VAL A 143 -1.01 19.06 10.84
N ALA A 144 -0.78 18.36 11.96
CA ALA A 144 -0.38 19.00 13.21
C ALA A 144 1.11 19.41 13.26
N ALA A 145 1.93 18.93 12.32
CA ALA A 145 3.38 19.14 12.32
C ALA A 145 3.85 20.45 11.65
N ASP A 146 2.97 21.22 11.01
CA ASP A 146 3.33 22.46 10.28
C ASP A 146 2.93 23.75 11.06
N GLY A 147 2.72 23.66 12.38
CA GLY A 147 2.37 24.78 13.28
C GLY A 147 3.51 25.24 14.18
N HIS A 148 4.64 25.69 13.62
CA HIS A 148 5.65 26.48 14.32
C HIS A 148 6.37 27.44 13.39
#